data_AF-T1DBU4-F1
#
_entry.id   AF-T1DBU4-F1
#
_cell.length_a   1.000
_cell.length_b   1.000
_cell.length_c   1.000
_cell.angle_alpha   90.00
_cell.angle_beta   90.00
_cell.angle_gamma   90.00
#
_symmetry.space_group_name_H-M   'P 1'
#
loop_
_entity.id
_entity.type
_entity.pdbx_description
1 polymer ?
#
loop_
_entity_poly.entity_id
_entity_poly.type
_entity_poly.pdbx_seq_one_letter_code
_entity_poly.pdbx_strand_id
1 'polypeptide(L)'
;ERVWPILRYIYATNIGCDIFRQRKSVKLQVLVAAPGMEFITGDQPAVNTYGAFVPARTEIKELELFYPVSPARAVILSGHSVYQDMHGKALEPLRMAYLNQALERIAYEQLFAHSDEALKPLAPYFCLRPPAR
;
A
#
# COMPACT_ATOMS: atom_id res chain seq x y z
N GLU A 1 -7.67 -15.41 20.20
CA GLU A 1 -6.24 -15.03 20.20
C GLU A 1 -5.25 -16.19 20.09
N ARG A 2 -5.38 -17.32 20.82
CA ARG A 2 -4.40 -18.43 20.82
C ARG A 2 -4.17 -19.14 19.47
N VAL A 3 -5.07 -18.97 18.50
CA VAL A 3 -4.99 -19.63 17.18
C VAL A 3 -4.22 -18.79 16.15
N TRP A 4 -4.03 -17.48 16.40
CA TRP A 4 -3.37 -16.57 15.45
C TRP A 4 -1.96 -17.02 15.03
N PRO A 5 -1.11 -17.55 15.95
CA PRO A 5 0.20 -18.06 15.55
C PRO A 5 0.14 -19.23 14.56
N ILE A 6 -0.94 -20.01 14.55
CA ILE A 6 -1.14 -21.11 13.60
C ILE A 6 -1.74 -20.57 12.30
N LEU A 7 -2.79 -19.74 12.41
CA LEU A 7 -3.45 -19.13 11.25
C LEU A 7 -2.48 -18.32 10.39
N ARG A 8 -1.56 -17.55 10.99
CA ARG A 8 -0.57 -16.78 10.22
C ARG A 8 0.29 -17.66 9.31
N TYR A 9 0.66 -18.87 9.75
CA TYR A 9 1.46 -19.78 8.91
C TYR A 9 0.63 -20.35 7.77
N ILE A 10 -0.62 -20.73 8.05
CA ILE A 10 -1.55 -21.21 7.03
C ILE A 10 -1.76 -20.12 5.97
N TYR A 11 -2.08 -18.89 6.39
CA TYR A 11 -2.29 -17.78 5.48
C TYR A 11 -1.02 -17.39 4.72
N ALA A 12 0.13 -17.27 5.38
CA ALA A 12 1.39 -16.93 4.71
C ALA A 12 1.77 -17.98 3.66
N THR A 13 1.57 -19.27 3.97
CA THR A 13 1.86 -20.37 3.03
C THR A 13 0.92 -20.32 1.84
N ASN A 14 -0.39 -20.16 2.07
CA ASN A 14 -1.37 -20.11 0.99
C ASN A 14 -1.17 -18.89 0.08
N ILE A 15 -0.99 -17.70 0.67
CA ILE A 15 -0.70 -16.46 -0.07
C ILE A 15 0.61 -16.61 -0.85
N GLY A 16 1.67 -17.13 -0.23
CA GLY A 16 2.96 -17.36 -0.89
C GLY A 16 2.85 -18.33 -2.07
N CYS A 17 2.12 -19.43 -1.90
CA CYS A 17 1.82 -20.38 -2.98
C CYS A 17 1.06 -19.71 -4.13
N ASP A 18 0.05 -18.89 -3.85
CA ASP A 18 -0.73 -18.21 -4.87
C ASP A 18 0.09 -17.16 -5.63
N ILE A 19 0.90 -16.37 -4.92
CA ILE A 19 1.86 -15.44 -5.54
C ILE A 19 2.82 -16.20 -6.46
N PHE A 20 3.37 -17.32 -5.98
CA PHE A 20 4.27 -18.15 -6.79
C PHE A 20 3.58 -18.73 -8.03
N ARG A 21 2.35 -19.22 -7.90
CA ARG A 21 1.56 -19.74 -9.04
C ARG A 21 1.29 -18.65 -10.07
N GLN A 22 1.01 -17.44 -9.61
CA GLN A 22 0.67 -16.28 -10.44
C GLN A 22 1.88 -15.41 -10.82
N ARG A 23 3.12 -15.82 -10.51
CA ARG A 23 4.36 -15.03 -10.72
C ARG A 23 4.58 -14.45 -12.12
N LYS A 24 3.91 -14.98 -13.14
CA LYS A 24 3.95 -14.45 -14.51
C LYS A 24 3.08 -13.20 -14.68
N SER A 25 1.93 -13.15 -14.01
CA SER A 25 0.96 -12.05 -14.06
C SER A 25 1.14 -11.07 -12.90
N VAL A 26 1.41 -11.56 -11.69
CA VAL A 26 1.64 -10.76 -10.48
C VAL A 26 3.14 -10.62 -10.27
N LYS A 27 3.68 -9.42 -10.49
CA LYS A 27 5.12 -9.15 -10.41
C LYS A 27 5.44 -8.20 -9.27
N LEU A 28 6.56 -8.45 -8.61
CA LEU A 28 7.15 -7.52 -7.66
C LEU A 28 7.90 -6.43 -8.42
N GLN A 29 7.57 -5.18 -8.15
CA GLN A 29 8.12 -4.01 -8.83
C GLN A 29 8.64 -3.03 -7.78
N VAL A 30 9.82 -2.45 -8.03
CA VAL A 30 10.37 -1.37 -7.22
C VAL A 30 9.96 -0.07 -7.86
N LEU A 31 9.19 0.73 -7.15
CA LEU A 31 8.69 2.02 -7.60
C LEU A 31 9.64 3.11 -7.10
N VAL A 32 9.92 4.09 -7.96
CA VAL A 32 10.64 5.32 -7.59
C VAL A 32 9.61 6.46 -7.48
N ALA A 33 9.78 7.30 -6.47
CA ALA A 33 8.93 8.47 -6.29
C ALA A 33 8.95 9.39 -7.53
N ALA A 34 7.81 10.03 -7.79
CA ALA A 34 7.71 11.07 -8.79
C ALA A 34 8.60 12.27 -8.41
N PRO A 35 9.14 13.03 -9.38
CA PRO A 35 9.98 14.19 -9.08
C PRO A 35 9.26 15.20 -8.16
N GLY A 36 9.90 15.60 -7.07
CA GLY A 36 9.35 16.56 -6.11
C GLY A 36 8.26 16.01 -5.18
N MET A 37 8.02 14.70 -5.17
CA MET A 37 7.07 14.04 -4.29
C MET A 37 7.76 12.97 -3.44
N GLU A 38 7.15 12.63 -2.30
CA GLU A 38 7.66 11.63 -1.37
C GLU A 38 6.57 10.62 -0.99
N PHE A 39 6.94 9.36 -0.87
CA PHE A 39 6.07 8.35 -0.30
C PHE A 39 5.92 8.61 1.20
N ILE A 40 4.70 8.50 1.70
CA ILE A 40 4.41 8.51 3.12
C ILE A 40 4.36 7.08 3.66
N THR A 41 4.41 6.93 4.98
CA THR A 41 4.20 5.65 5.67
C THR A 41 3.27 5.84 6.87
N GLY A 42 2.88 4.76 7.53
CA GLY A 42 1.98 4.76 8.68
C GLY A 42 2.30 3.63 9.66
N ASP A 43 1.46 3.49 10.67
CA ASP A 43 1.52 2.39 11.64
C ASP A 43 1.36 0.99 11.01
N GLN A 44 0.61 0.90 9.91
CA GLN A 44 0.45 -0.31 9.08
C GLN A 44 1.01 -0.08 7.66
N PRO A 45 2.33 -0.21 7.45
CA PRO A 45 2.97 0.20 6.21
C PRO A 45 2.66 -0.68 4.99
N ALA A 46 2.21 -1.93 5.18
CA ALA A 46 1.82 -2.82 4.09
C ALA A 46 0.31 -2.76 3.86
N VAL A 47 -0.11 -2.36 2.66
CA VAL A 47 -1.52 -2.14 2.34
C VAL A 47 -1.96 -2.88 1.09
N ASN A 48 -3.19 -3.42 1.11
CA ASN A 48 -3.86 -3.85 -0.12
C ASN A 48 -4.63 -2.65 -0.72
N THR A 49 -4.16 -2.10 -1.84
CA THR A 49 -4.71 -0.84 -2.40
C THR A 49 -6.17 -0.98 -2.84
N TYR A 50 -6.59 -2.18 -3.24
CA TYR A 50 -8.00 -2.49 -3.54
C TYR A 50 -8.93 -2.36 -2.33
N GLY A 51 -8.40 -2.45 -1.12
CA GLY A 51 -9.15 -2.26 0.12
C GLY A 51 -9.29 -0.81 0.58
N ALA A 52 -8.46 0.11 0.08
CA ALA A 52 -8.37 1.45 0.64
C ALA A 52 -9.60 2.33 0.34
N PHE A 53 -10.24 2.11 -0.81
CA PHE A 53 -11.30 2.99 -1.34
C PHE A 53 -12.69 2.34 -1.37
N VAL A 54 -12.84 1.17 -0.74
CA VAL A 54 -14.13 0.46 -0.65
C VAL A 54 -14.76 0.64 0.74
N PRO A 55 -16.09 0.52 0.87
CA PRO A 55 -16.75 0.54 2.17
C PRO A 55 -16.23 -0.54 3.13
N ALA A 56 -16.33 -0.26 4.43
CA ALA A 56 -16.04 -1.27 5.44
C ALA A 56 -16.91 -2.52 5.22
N ARG A 57 -16.31 -3.72 5.35
CA ARG A 57 -16.94 -5.03 5.14
C ARG A 57 -17.21 -5.44 3.68
N THR A 58 -16.78 -4.65 2.70
CA THR A 58 -16.74 -5.13 1.30
C THR A 58 -15.71 -6.25 1.17
N GLU A 59 -16.12 -7.38 0.58
CA GLU A 59 -15.21 -8.47 0.24
C GLU A 59 -14.24 -7.99 -0.85
N ILE A 60 -12.93 -8.15 -0.59
CA ILE A 60 -11.86 -7.82 -1.54
C ILE A 60 -11.41 -9.13 -2.18
N LYS A 61 -11.51 -9.23 -3.51
CA LYS A 61 -11.17 -10.46 -4.26
C LYS A 61 -9.78 -10.40 -4.88
N GLU A 62 -9.27 -9.19 -5.07
CA GLU A 62 -8.00 -8.90 -5.71
C GLU A 62 -6.92 -8.53 -4.69
N LEU A 63 -5.67 -8.83 -5.06
CA LEU A 63 -4.49 -8.55 -4.24
C LEU A 63 -3.55 -7.58 -4.98
N GLU A 64 -3.32 -6.42 -4.39
CA GLU A 64 -2.25 -5.50 -4.77
C GLU A 64 -1.58 -4.98 -3.51
N LEU A 65 -0.40 -5.53 -3.18
CA LEU A 65 0.31 -5.15 -1.96
C LEU A 65 1.27 -4.01 -2.26
N PHE A 66 1.07 -2.86 -1.63
CA PHE A 66 1.96 -1.71 -1.66
C PHE A 66 2.67 -1.56 -0.31
N TYR A 67 3.98 -1.27 -0.35
CA TYR A 67 4.80 -1.05 0.82
C TYR A 67 5.83 0.08 0.57
N PRO A 68 5.73 1.23 1.24
CA PRO A 68 6.74 2.28 1.16
C PRO A 68 7.99 1.87 1.96
N VAL A 69 9.12 1.75 1.28
CA VAL A 69 10.41 1.38 1.90
C VAL A 69 11.13 2.61 2.44
N SER A 70 10.99 3.73 1.73
CA SER A 70 11.59 5.03 2.05
C SER A 70 10.82 6.14 1.32
N PRO A 71 11.07 7.42 1.63
CA PRO A 71 10.42 8.54 0.94
C PRO A 71 10.60 8.51 -0.58
N ALA A 72 11.72 7.96 -1.08
CA ALA A 72 12.03 7.93 -2.51
C ALA A 72 11.69 6.59 -3.21
N ARG A 73 11.41 5.52 -2.45
CA ARG A 73 11.27 4.15 -2.99
C ARG A 73 10.19 3.37 -2.29
N ALA A 74 9.42 2.62 -3.07
CA ALA A 74 8.43 1.69 -2.58
C ALA A 74 8.50 0.36 -3.34
N VAL A 75 7.83 -0.65 -2.81
CA VAL A 75 7.65 -1.93 -3.46
C VAL A 75 6.17 -2.15 -3.67
N ILE A 76 5.81 -2.66 -4.85
CA ILE A 76 4.44 -3.10 -5.14
C ILE A 76 4.45 -4.50 -5.71
N LEU A 77 3.51 -5.32 -5.26
CA LEU A 77 3.19 -6.62 -5.83
C LEU A 77 1.80 -6.51 -6.46
N SER A 78 1.75 -6.46 -7.80
CA SER A 78 0.51 -6.22 -8.51
C SER A 78 0.45 -7.01 -9.83
N GLY A 79 -0.77 -7.39 -10.21
CA GLY A 79 -1.10 -7.84 -11.57
C GLY A 79 -1.57 -6.73 -12.51
N HIS A 80 -1.75 -5.51 -12.00
CA HIS A 80 -2.26 -4.39 -12.78
C HIS A 80 -1.23 -3.91 -13.81
N SER A 81 -1.67 -3.73 -15.05
CA SER A 81 -0.79 -3.40 -16.20
C SER A 81 0.02 -2.12 -16.00
N VAL A 82 -0.54 -1.14 -15.28
CA VAL A 82 0.16 0.12 -14.94
C VAL A 82 1.50 -0.07 -14.23
N TYR A 83 1.66 -1.14 -13.45
CA TYR A 83 2.91 -1.41 -12.73
C TYR A 83 3.83 -2.37 -13.50
N GLN A 84 3.39 -2.88 -14.66
CA GLN A 84 4.26 -3.71 -15.49
C GLN A 84 5.46 -2.89 -15.96
N ASP A 85 6.65 -3.49 -15.82
CA ASP A 85 7.93 -2.91 -16.20
C ASP A 85 8.24 -1.54 -15.56
N MET A 86 7.71 -1.30 -14.34
CA MET A 86 7.98 -0.11 -13.54
C MET A 86 9.21 -0.22 -12.65
N HIS A 87 9.91 -1.35 -12.65
CA HIS A 87 11.09 -1.58 -11.82
C HIS A 87 12.14 -0.47 -12.02
N GLY A 88 12.40 0.30 -10.97
CA GLY A 88 13.36 1.40 -10.96
C GLY A 88 12.92 2.67 -11.70
N LYS A 89 11.68 2.72 -12.20
CA LYS A 89 11.13 3.89 -12.91
C LYS A 89 10.36 4.80 -11.95
N ALA A 90 10.43 6.10 -12.22
CA ALA A 90 9.65 7.10 -11.51
C ALA A 90 8.16 6.92 -11.83
N LEU A 91 7.33 6.97 -10.79
CA LEU A 91 5.88 7.01 -10.95
C LEU A 91 5.42 8.33 -11.57
N GLU A 92 4.27 8.26 -12.21
CA GLU A 92 3.50 9.43 -12.57
C GLU A 92 2.87 10.05 -11.29
N PRO A 93 2.83 11.39 -11.14
CA PRO A 93 2.38 12.06 -9.92
C PRO A 93 1.00 11.64 -9.42
N LEU A 94 0.02 11.47 -10.31
CA LEU A 94 -1.34 11.04 -9.92
C LEU A 94 -1.34 9.62 -9.35
N ARG A 95 -0.55 8.71 -9.92
CA ARG A 95 -0.37 7.35 -9.36
C ARG A 95 0.28 7.37 -7.99
N MET A 96 1.29 8.23 -7.80
CA MET A 96 1.92 8.38 -6.50
C MET A 96 0.96 8.95 -5.45
N ALA A 97 0.16 9.95 -5.82
CA ALA A 97 -0.89 10.50 -4.96
C ALA A 97 -1.93 9.45 -4.57
N TYR A 98 -2.34 8.59 -5.51
CA TYR A 98 -3.23 7.46 -5.24
C TYR A 98 -2.67 6.51 -4.18
N LEU A 99 -1.39 6.14 -4.27
CA LEU A 99 -0.75 5.24 -3.31
C LEU A 99 -0.63 5.87 -1.91
N ASN A 100 -0.23 7.15 -1.84
CA ASN A 100 -0.18 7.88 -0.58
C ASN A 100 -1.57 8.01 0.05
N GLN A 101 -2.60 8.31 -0.75
CA GLN A 101 -3.98 8.36 -0.27
C GLN A 101 -4.49 6.98 0.17
N ALA A 102 -4.12 5.90 -0.54
CA ALA A 102 -4.47 4.55 -0.14
C ALA A 102 -3.91 4.22 1.26
N LEU A 103 -2.67 4.63 1.51
CA LEU A 103 -2.02 4.47 2.79
C LEU A 103 -2.67 5.31 3.90
N GLU A 104 -2.97 6.59 3.64
CA GLU A 104 -3.74 7.45 4.55
C GLU A 104 -5.08 6.84 4.93
N ARG A 105 -5.77 6.21 3.97
CA ARG A 105 -7.06 5.57 4.21
C ARG A 105 -6.98 4.35 5.11
N ILE A 106 -5.89 3.60 5.05
CA ILE A 106 -5.73 2.35 5.81
C ILE A 106 -5.02 2.59 7.15
N ALA A 107 -4.22 3.64 7.27
CA ALA A 107 -3.57 4.01 8.53
C ALA A 107 -4.61 4.16 9.65
N TYR A 108 -4.29 3.59 10.81
CA TYR A 108 -5.22 3.50 11.92
C TYR A 108 -5.11 4.75 12.81
N GLU A 109 -3.91 5.05 13.29
CA GLU A 109 -3.65 6.17 14.22
C GLU A 109 -2.61 7.16 13.71
N GLN A 110 -1.57 6.68 13.01
CA GLN A 110 -0.38 7.50 12.74
C GLN A 110 0.06 7.46 11.28
N LEU A 111 0.47 8.63 10.80
CA LEU A 111 1.11 8.84 9.51
C LEU A 111 2.46 9.52 9.69
N PHE A 112 3.41 9.11 8.88
CA PHE A 112 4.78 9.60 8.89
C PHE A 112 5.21 9.98 7.49
N ALA A 113 5.98 11.05 7.39
CA ALA A 113 6.63 11.49 6.17
C ALA A 113 8.01 12.05 6.47
N HIS A 114 8.82 12.24 5.44
CA HIS A 114 10.11 12.90 5.59
C HIS A 114 9.99 14.42 5.71
N SER A 115 9.00 15.01 5.04
CA SER A 115 8.73 16.45 5.02
C SER A 115 7.27 16.75 5.37
N ASP A 116 7.03 17.95 5.90
CA ASP A 116 5.68 18.45 6.16
C ASP A 116 4.90 18.63 4.84
N GLU A 117 5.60 18.99 3.77
CA GLU A 117 5.07 19.13 2.41
C GLU A 117 4.35 17.87 1.94
N ALA A 118 4.88 16.70 2.26
CA ALA A 118 4.30 15.42 1.87
C ALA A 118 2.98 15.09 2.62
N LEU A 119 2.77 15.66 3.82
CA LEU A 119 1.55 15.45 4.63
C LEU A 119 0.46 16.48 4.37
N LYS A 120 0.82 17.71 3.96
CA LYS A 120 -0.13 18.82 3.71
C LYS A 120 -1.34 18.43 2.83
N PRO A 121 -1.19 17.65 1.74
CA PRO A 121 -2.33 17.25 0.91
C PRO A 121 -3.33 16.31 1.62
N LEU A 122 -2.90 15.63 2.68
CA LEU A 122 -3.63 14.55 3.35
C LEU A 122 -4.24 14.98 4.69
N ALA A 123 -3.71 16.04 5.30
CA ALA A 123 -4.15 16.56 6.59
C ALA A 123 -5.68 16.81 6.70
N PRO A 124 -6.39 17.31 5.68
CA PRO A 124 -7.85 17.52 5.77
C PRO A 124 -8.63 16.21 5.96
N TYR A 125 -8.13 15.09 5.42
CA TYR A 125 -8.84 13.81 5.43
C TYR A 125 -8.55 12.99 6.68
N PHE A 126 -7.32 13.07 7.19
CA PHE A 126 -6.88 12.29 8.34
C PHE A 126 -7.45 12.84 9.67
N CYS A 127 -7.41 14.16 9.87
CA CYS A 127 -7.85 14.79 11.13
C CYS A 127 -9.37 14.77 11.36
N LEU A 128 -10.18 14.56 10.31
CA LEU A 128 -11.64 14.50 10.41
C LEU A 128 -12.16 13.11 10.78
N ARG A 129 -11.27 12.11 10.89
CA ARG A 129 -11.67 10.74 11.16
C ARG A 129 -11.93 10.56 12.66
N PRO A 130 -13.13 10.12 13.08
CA PRO A 130 -13.35 9.76 14.47
C PRO A 130 -12.41 8.58 14.84
N PRO A 131 -11.89 8.52 16.08
CA PRO A 131 -11.06 7.40 16.50
C PRO A 131 -11.84 6.10 16.29
N ALA A 132 -11.22 5.15 15.59
CA ALA A 132 -11.83 3.88 15.29
C ALA A 132 -12.04 3.11 16.60
N ARG A 133 -13.31 2.97 17.00
CA ARG A 133 -13.74 2.24 18.21
C ARG A 133 -13.48 0.73 18.09
#